data_AF-A0A7Y0AE44-F1
#
_entry.id   AF-A0A7Y0AE44-F1
#
_cell.length_a   1.000
_cell.length_b   1.000
_cell.length_c   1.000
_cell.angle_alpha   90.00
_cell.angle_beta   90.00
_cell.angle_gamma   90.00
#
_symmetry.space_group_name_H-M   'P 1'
#
loop_
_entity.id
_entity.type
_entity.pdbx_description
1 polymer ?
#
loop_
_entity_poly.entity_id
_entity_poly.type
_entity_poly.pdbx_seq_one_letter_code
_entity_poly.pdbx_strand_id
1 'polypeptide(L)'
;MTLSKLLTFLLCLSSLTVQAQHAAPQYTLDDMAITVEKFDSLNKDQNRYNQDNRIYTVGKRFTFSYDYRDPTGCRLQLAKADTVSKNGVAWQLVPATQGTDKAVSQLTLSVVPGLMPFLQIFPDYNQTVIQYDFTLADGRVWTNEMTGVIENPKNLWLHPPRTGLFAVLELDPFPYVKQPLHVGASWSWKLAFGDHWADKHWLVWKGKNKNVTQYKVTNKLLLNSKLGALTCYVVASEATSALGSTKLVAYYNEQVGFVKLAYTNIDQSSLTLELQRVE
;
A
#
# COMPACT_ATOMS: atom_id res chain seq x y z
N MET A 1 56.24 63.57 18.88
CA MET A 1 56.47 62.35 19.70
C MET A 1 55.15 62.09 20.42
N THR A 2 54.34 61.07 20.17
CA THR A 2 54.59 59.66 19.82
C THR A 2 53.37 59.05 19.10
N LEU A 3 53.66 58.28 18.04
CA LEU A 3 53.03 57.04 17.53
C LEU A 3 51.61 56.61 18.00
N SER A 4 50.69 56.37 17.05
CA SER A 4 50.23 55.01 16.60
C SER A 4 49.13 54.39 17.51
N LYS A 5 47.98 53.88 17.06
CA LYS A 5 47.64 53.05 15.88
C LYS A 5 46.11 53.00 15.71
N LEU A 6 45.69 52.91 14.45
CA LEU A 6 44.37 52.54 13.96
C LEU A 6 44.00 51.10 14.35
N LEU A 7 42.75 50.82 14.77
CA LEU A 7 42.13 49.52 14.53
C LEU A 7 40.60 49.63 14.45
N THR A 8 40.10 49.62 13.22
CA THR A 8 38.72 49.38 12.83
C THR A 8 38.36 47.93 13.16
N PHE A 9 37.28 47.67 13.91
CA PHE A 9 36.72 46.33 14.01
C PHE A 9 35.29 46.32 13.48
N LEU A 10 35.16 45.79 12.27
CA LEU A 10 33.93 45.46 11.60
C LEU A 10 33.33 44.23 12.30
N LEU A 11 32.21 44.38 13.02
CA LEU A 11 31.42 43.24 13.47
C LEU A 11 30.48 42.80 12.34
N CYS A 12 30.99 41.95 11.45
CA CYS A 12 30.17 41.05 10.64
C CYS A 12 29.72 39.88 11.53
N LEU A 13 28.59 40.01 12.21
CA LEU A 13 27.90 38.86 12.78
C LEU A 13 26.94 38.30 11.73
N SER A 14 27.44 37.27 11.05
CA SER A 14 26.74 36.37 10.17
C SER A 14 25.41 35.91 10.78
N SER A 15 24.33 36.07 10.02
CA SER A 15 23.06 35.39 10.22
C SER A 15 23.30 33.88 10.22
N LEU A 16 23.34 33.28 11.40
CA LEU A 16 23.23 31.83 11.58
C LEU A 16 21.81 31.44 11.20
N THR A 17 21.63 31.04 9.94
CA THR A 17 20.49 30.22 9.56
C THR A 17 20.63 28.89 10.29
N VAL A 18 19.87 28.70 11.37
CA VAL A 18 19.64 27.39 11.95
C VAL A 18 18.88 26.58 10.90
N GLN A 19 19.60 25.90 10.01
CA GLN A 19 19.05 24.72 9.38
C GLN A 19 18.89 23.71 10.51
N ALA A 20 17.65 23.45 10.91
CA ALA A 20 17.35 22.28 11.72
C ALA A 20 17.92 21.08 10.97
N GLN A 21 19.03 20.52 11.46
CA GLN A 21 19.50 19.23 11.02
C GLN A 21 18.40 18.24 11.40
N HIS A 22 17.55 17.87 10.43
CA HIS A 22 16.69 16.71 10.58
C HIS A 22 17.62 15.52 10.80
N ALA A 23 17.72 15.06 12.05
CA ALA A 23 18.44 13.84 12.36
C ALA A 23 17.87 12.72 11.48
N ALA A 24 18.76 11.98 10.81
CA ALA A 24 18.34 10.87 9.96
C ALA A 24 17.45 9.92 10.78
N PRO A 25 16.35 9.40 10.20
CA PRO A 25 15.44 8.54 10.93
C PRO A 25 16.19 7.30 11.43
N GLN A 26 15.95 6.95 12.70
CA GLN A 26 16.30 5.63 13.20
C GLN A 26 15.24 4.64 12.70
N TYR A 27 15.60 3.37 12.53
CA TYR A 27 14.65 2.34 12.11
C TYR A 27 14.44 1.31 13.22
N THR A 28 13.21 0.83 13.35
CA THR A 28 12.86 -0.22 14.31
C THR A 28 11.87 -1.21 13.69
N LEU A 29 11.72 -2.37 14.31
CA LEU A 29 10.64 -3.29 13.94
C LEU A 29 9.38 -2.88 14.67
N ASP A 30 8.27 -2.76 13.95
CA ASP A 30 6.94 -2.63 14.55
C ASP A 30 6.43 -3.98 15.08
N ASP A 31 5.23 -3.97 15.65
CA ASP A 31 4.58 -5.16 16.20
C ASP A 31 4.26 -6.23 15.13
N MET A 32 4.28 -5.86 13.85
CA MET A 32 4.12 -6.74 12.71
C MET A 32 5.46 -7.20 12.10
N ALA A 33 6.59 -6.86 12.72
CA ALA A 33 7.94 -7.12 12.23
C ALA A 33 8.26 -6.47 10.86
N ILE A 34 7.60 -5.34 10.57
CA ILE A 34 7.92 -4.45 9.46
C ILE A 34 8.91 -3.40 9.98
N THR A 35 9.88 -3.02 9.15
CA THR A 35 10.82 -1.96 9.51
C THR A 35 10.18 -0.60 9.24
N VAL A 36 10.06 0.22 10.29
CA VAL A 36 9.44 1.55 10.27
C VAL A 36 10.41 2.60 10.79
N GLU A 37 10.19 3.86 10.41
CA GLU A 37 10.91 5.00 10.95
C GLU A 37 10.54 5.22 12.42
N LYS A 38 11.53 5.58 13.22
CA LYS A 38 11.39 5.99 14.60
C LYS A 38 11.85 7.43 14.74
N PHE A 39 10.92 8.28 15.16
CA PHE A 39 11.17 9.69 15.39
C PHE A 39 11.18 10.01 16.87
N ASP A 40 11.91 11.07 17.23
CA ASP A 40 11.79 11.70 18.55
C ASP A 40 10.35 12.19 18.78
N SER A 41 9.87 12.11 20.04
CA SER A 41 8.49 12.48 20.39
C SER A 41 8.16 13.96 20.17
N LEU A 42 9.18 14.82 20.06
CA LEU A 42 9.08 16.23 19.71
C LEU A 42 8.92 16.46 18.20
N ASN A 43 9.17 15.46 17.35
CA ASN A 43 8.91 15.58 15.92
C ASN A 43 7.39 15.64 15.67
N LYS A 44 6.90 16.84 15.29
CA LYS A 44 5.50 17.10 14.95
C LYS A 44 5.23 17.19 13.44
N ASP A 45 6.24 16.90 12.62
CA ASP A 45 6.05 16.90 11.17
C ASP A 45 5.02 15.83 10.79
N GLN A 46 3.97 16.28 10.09
CA GLN A 46 2.88 15.45 9.63
C GLN A 46 3.28 14.57 8.46
N ASN A 47 4.40 14.87 7.79
CA ASN A 47 4.93 14.10 6.67
C ASN A 47 6.11 13.21 7.05
N ARG A 48 6.45 13.09 8.33
CA ARG A 48 7.65 12.35 8.79
C ARG A 48 7.78 10.93 8.22
N TYR A 49 6.67 10.20 8.07
CA TYR A 49 6.65 8.81 7.53
C TYR A 49 6.64 8.71 6.00
N ASN A 50 6.80 9.84 5.27
CA ASN A 50 6.89 9.85 3.81
C ASN A 50 8.16 10.55 3.28
N GLN A 51 9.06 10.98 4.18
CA GLN A 51 10.25 11.76 3.81
C GLN A 51 11.30 10.96 3.06
N ASP A 52 11.36 9.63 3.28
CA ASP A 52 12.28 8.70 2.65
C ASP A 52 11.63 7.77 1.62
N ASN A 53 10.34 7.99 1.34
CA ASN A 53 9.65 7.35 0.21
C ASN A 53 10.31 7.79 -1.10
N ARG A 54 10.53 6.84 -2.01
CA ARG A 54 11.05 7.09 -3.36
C ARG A 54 9.97 6.88 -4.42
N ILE A 55 9.09 5.91 -4.18
CA ILE A 55 8.06 5.47 -5.09
C ILE A 55 6.74 6.17 -4.73
N TYR A 56 6.22 5.97 -3.53
CA TYR A 56 4.95 6.51 -3.04
C TYR A 56 5.16 7.86 -2.36
N THR A 57 5.61 8.84 -3.12
CA THR A 57 5.78 10.22 -2.64
C THR A 57 4.46 10.99 -2.69
N VAL A 58 4.25 11.91 -1.74
CA VAL A 58 3.05 12.77 -1.65
C VAL A 58 2.68 13.38 -3.01
N GLY A 59 1.39 13.32 -3.36
CA GLY A 59 0.85 13.85 -4.60
C GLY A 59 0.86 12.88 -5.78
N LYS A 60 1.68 11.82 -5.73
CA LYS A 60 1.66 10.79 -6.79
C LYS A 60 0.36 10.00 -6.77
N ARG A 61 -0.07 9.59 -7.97
CA ARG A 61 -1.24 8.75 -8.19
C ARG A 61 -0.88 7.52 -9.01
N PHE A 62 -1.43 6.37 -8.65
CA PHE A 62 -1.21 5.09 -9.31
C PHE A 62 -2.56 4.51 -9.68
N THR A 63 -2.84 4.38 -10.98
CA THR A 63 -4.11 3.83 -11.43
C THR A 63 -3.96 2.37 -11.82
N PHE A 64 -4.80 1.52 -11.25
CA PHE A 64 -4.84 0.08 -11.49
C PHE A 64 -6.14 -0.30 -12.20
N SER A 65 -6.04 -1.22 -13.15
CA SER A 65 -7.17 -2.03 -13.57
C SER A 65 -7.23 -3.29 -12.70
N TYR A 66 -8.35 -4.00 -12.75
CA TYR A 66 -8.46 -5.31 -12.12
C TYR A 66 -9.16 -6.35 -13.00
N ASP A 67 -8.84 -7.61 -12.78
CA ASP A 67 -9.54 -8.78 -13.32
C ASP A 67 -9.89 -9.70 -12.16
N TYR A 68 -11.19 -9.93 -11.93
CA TYR A 68 -11.67 -10.89 -10.95
C TYR A 68 -12.38 -12.06 -11.64
N ARG A 69 -12.06 -13.27 -11.20
CA ARG A 69 -12.75 -14.49 -11.63
C ARG A 69 -13.11 -15.32 -10.41
N ASP A 70 -14.36 -15.77 -10.38
CA ASP A 70 -14.83 -16.67 -9.34
C ASP A 70 -14.16 -18.07 -9.47
N PRO A 71 -14.42 -19.01 -8.55
CA PRO A 71 -13.82 -20.35 -8.60
C PRO A 71 -14.18 -21.16 -9.85
N THR A 72 -15.23 -20.79 -10.59
CA THR A 72 -15.62 -21.41 -11.87
C THR A 72 -14.90 -20.82 -13.07
N GLY A 73 -14.15 -19.73 -12.86
CA GLY A 73 -13.49 -18.95 -13.91
C GLY A 73 -14.37 -17.88 -14.54
N CYS A 74 -15.60 -17.68 -14.05
CA CYS A 74 -16.51 -16.64 -14.54
C CYS A 74 -15.98 -15.26 -14.14
N ARG A 75 -15.84 -14.39 -15.14
CA ARG A 75 -15.37 -13.02 -14.95
C ARG A 75 -16.50 -12.15 -14.39
N LEU A 76 -16.31 -11.61 -13.19
CA LEU A 76 -17.27 -10.73 -12.51
C LEU A 76 -16.63 -9.36 -12.23
N GLN A 77 -17.46 -8.34 -12.06
CA GLN A 77 -17.05 -6.99 -11.68
C GLN A 77 -17.72 -6.59 -10.38
N LEU A 78 -16.99 -5.83 -9.56
CA LEU A 78 -17.58 -5.11 -8.44
C LEU A 78 -18.46 -3.99 -9.00
N ALA A 79 -19.71 -3.93 -8.58
CA ALA A 79 -20.63 -2.86 -8.95
C ALA A 79 -21.29 -2.25 -7.72
N LYS A 80 -21.59 -0.94 -7.82
CA LYS A 80 -22.45 -0.25 -6.87
C LYS A 80 -23.84 -0.90 -6.89
N ALA A 81 -24.33 -1.29 -5.72
CA ALA A 81 -25.71 -1.73 -5.52
C ALA A 81 -26.58 -0.58 -4.99
N ASP A 82 -27.90 -0.72 -5.13
CA ASP A 82 -28.87 0.27 -4.67
C ASP A 82 -29.28 0.05 -3.20
N THR A 83 -29.01 -1.13 -2.63
CA THR A 83 -29.35 -1.50 -1.25
C THR A 83 -28.12 -1.57 -0.36
N VAL A 84 -28.17 -0.87 0.77
CA VAL A 84 -27.07 -0.71 1.74
C VAL A 84 -26.60 -2.08 2.27
N SER A 85 -25.29 -2.35 2.19
CA SER A 85 -24.67 -3.50 2.84
C SER A 85 -24.45 -3.23 4.34
N LYS A 86 -24.18 -4.27 5.13
CA LYS A 86 -23.89 -4.13 6.58
C LYS A 86 -22.77 -3.13 6.90
N ASN A 87 -21.88 -2.84 5.96
CA ASN A 87 -20.68 -2.02 6.14
C ASN A 87 -20.80 -0.64 5.47
N GLY A 88 -22.02 -0.18 5.16
CA GLY A 88 -22.29 1.19 4.69
C GLY A 88 -22.08 1.43 3.19
N VAL A 89 -21.33 0.58 2.49
CA VAL A 89 -21.16 0.64 1.02
C VAL A 89 -21.94 -0.47 0.35
N ALA A 90 -23.03 -0.12 -0.33
CA ALA A 90 -23.89 -1.04 -1.09
C ALA A 90 -23.17 -1.61 -2.32
N TRP A 91 -22.88 -2.91 -2.37
CA TRP A 91 -22.14 -3.51 -3.48
C TRP A 91 -22.69 -4.87 -3.91
N GLN A 92 -22.40 -5.26 -5.16
CA GLN A 92 -22.73 -6.56 -5.73
C GLN A 92 -21.67 -6.99 -6.76
N LEU A 93 -21.66 -8.28 -7.09
CA LEU A 93 -20.93 -8.80 -8.25
C LEU A 93 -21.86 -8.92 -9.45
N VAL A 94 -21.42 -8.44 -10.60
CA VAL A 94 -22.15 -8.55 -11.88
C VAL A 94 -21.29 -9.25 -12.92
N PRO A 95 -21.89 -10.02 -13.85
CA PRO A 95 -21.14 -10.59 -14.98
C PRO A 95 -20.48 -9.49 -15.81
N ALA A 96 -19.18 -9.64 -16.08
CA ALA A 96 -18.43 -8.65 -16.87
C ALA A 96 -18.94 -8.51 -18.31
N THR A 97 -19.69 -9.50 -18.81
CA THR A 97 -20.28 -9.51 -20.16
C THR A 97 -21.51 -8.61 -20.30
N GLN A 98 -22.21 -8.32 -19.20
CA GLN A 98 -23.44 -7.51 -19.27
C GLN A 98 -23.13 -6.02 -19.40
N GLY A 99 -22.03 -5.56 -18.81
CA GLY A 99 -21.66 -4.15 -18.76
C GLY A 99 -22.64 -3.34 -17.90
N THR A 100 -22.12 -2.42 -17.09
CA THR A 100 -22.96 -1.45 -16.37
C THR A 100 -22.13 -0.21 -16.02
N ASP A 101 -22.77 0.95 -16.09
CA ASP A 101 -22.21 2.22 -15.60
C ASP A 101 -21.87 2.17 -14.10
N LYS A 102 -22.54 1.31 -13.33
CA LYS A 102 -22.30 1.09 -11.89
C LYS A 102 -21.10 0.18 -11.59
N ALA A 103 -20.45 -0.42 -12.58
CA ALA A 103 -19.29 -1.29 -12.36
C ALA A 103 -18.05 -0.44 -12.07
N VAL A 104 -17.26 -0.84 -11.08
CA VAL A 104 -15.92 -0.29 -10.86
C VAL A 104 -15.04 -0.69 -12.03
N SER A 105 -14.45 0.31 -12.69
CA SER A 105 -13.60 0.15 -13.87
C SER A 105 -12.11 0.23 -13.53
N GLN A 106 -11.75 1.04 -12.54
CA GLN A 106 -10.37 1.24 -12.12
C GLN A 106 -10.30 1.64 -10.63
N LEU A 107 -9.14 1.39 -10.02
CA LEU A 107 -8.78 1.88 -8.69
C LEU A 107 -7.66 2.91 -8.84
N THR A 108 -7.73 4.03 -8.12
CA THR A 108 -6.62 4.99 -8.07
C THR A 108 -6.09 5.10 -6.66
N LEU A 109 -4.84 4.69 -6.43
CA LEU A 109 -4.12 4.97 -5.20
C LEU A 109 -3.53 6.38 -5.29
N SER A 110 -3.84 7.24 -4.33
CA SER A 110 -3.24 8.57 -4.18
C SER A 110 -2.43 8.63 -2.89
N VAL A 111 -1.22 9.19 -2.93
CA VAL A 111 -0.41 9.43 -1.72
C VAL A 111 -0.78 10.79 -1.14
N VAL A 112 -1.30 10.77 0.10
CA VAL A 112 -1.90 11.93 0.75
C VAL A 112 -0.90 12.52 1.75
N PRO A 113 -0.75 13.86 1.82
CA PRO A 113 0.08 14.48 2.85
C PRO A 113 -0.53 14.32 4.24
N GLY A 114 0.32 14.30 5.25
CA GLY A 114 -0.10 14.25 6.65
C GLY A 114 -0.48 12.86 7.16
N LEU A 115 -0.96 12.80 8.40
CA LEU A 115 -1.35 11.56 9.10
C LEU A 115 -2.84 11.50 9.45
N MET A 116 -3.62 12.48 9.03
CA MET A 116 -5.06 12.51 9.28
C MET A 116 -5.81 11.63 8.26
N PRO A 117 -6.93 10.97 8.66
CA PRO A 117 -7.54 11.01 9.99
C PRO A 117 -6.89 10.04 11.00
N PHE A 118 -5.95 9.19 10.58
CA PHE A 118 -5.44 8.09 11.41
C PHE A 118 -4.84 8.55 12.74
N LEU A 119 -4.13 9.67 12.78
CA LEU A 119 -3.54 10.18 14.02
C LEU A 119 -4.58 10.47 15.12
N GLN A 120 -5.84 10.72 14.77
CA GLN A 120 -6.93 10.92 15.75
C GLN A 120 -7.41 9.61 16.38
N ILE A 121 -7.26 8.50 15.66
CA ILE A 121 -7.76 7.18 16.05
C ILE A 121 -6.63 6.31 16.61
N PHE A 122 -5.44 6.43 16.04
CA PHE A 122 -4.22 5.69 16.33
C PHE A 122 -3.08 6.70 16.57
N PRO A 123 -2.85 7.11 17.83
CA PRO A 123 -1.79 8.08 18.16
C PRO A 123 -0.38 7.64 17.76
N ASP A 124 -0.16 6.33 17.60
CA ASP A 124 1.07 5.67 17.20
C ASP A 124 1.14 5.35 15.69
N TYR A 125 0.21 5.89 14.88
CA TYR A 125 0.21 5.68 13.43
C TYR A 125 1.55 6.08 12.79
N ASN A 126 2.15 5.13 12.09
CA ASN A 126 3.54 5.16 11.62
C ASN A 126 3.70 4.88 10.13
N GLN A 127 2.70 5.22 9.32
CA GLN A 127 2.66 4.90 7.89
C GLN A 127 2.42 6.17 7.08
N THR A 128 2.87 6.16 5.82
CA THR A 128 2.40 7.14 4.82
C THR A 128 0.93 6.89 4.53
N VAL A 129 0.11 7.94 4.58
CA VAL A 129 -1.32 7.84 4.26
C VAL A 129 -1.53 7.70 2.76
N ILE A 130 -2.34 6.72 2.36
CA ILE A 130 -2.80 6.54 0.99
C ILE A 130 -4.32 6.46 0.94
N GLN A 131 -4.89 6.80 -0.21
CA GLN A 131 -6.32 6.68 -0.49
C GLN A 131 -6.53 5.89 -1.77
N TYR A 132 -7.43 4.90 -1.74
CA TYR A 132 -7.94 4.25 -2.93
C TYR A 132 -9.29 4.87 -3.34
N ASP A 133 -9.36 5.41 -4.56
CA ASP A 133 -10.61 5.84 -5.20
C ASP A 133 -11.14 4.74 -6.11
N PHE A 134 -12.41 4.37 -5.92
CA PHE A 134 -13.10 3.37 -6.75
C PHE A 134 -13.90 4.09 -7.84
N THR A 135 -13.38 4.11 -9.05
CA THR A 135 -14.00 4.82 -10.19
C THR A 135 -14.93 3.87 -10.95
N LEU A 136 -16.14 4.35 -11.24
CA LEU A 136 -17.13 3.63 -12.01
C LEU A 136 -16.83 3.66 -13.52
N ALA A 137 -17.53 2.85 -14.30
CA ALA A 137 -17.38 2.80 -15.75
C ALA A 137 -17.77 4.12 -16.44
N ASP A 138 -18.63 4.92 -15.81
CA ASP A 138 -18.99 6.27 -16.28
C ASP A 138 -17.98 7.37 -15.87
N GLY A 139 -16.89 7.01 -15.19
CA GLY A 139 -15.83 7.92 -14.77
C GLY A 139 -16.06 8.62 -13.42
N ARG A 140 -17.20 8.44 -12.77
CA ARG A 140 -17.44 9.01 -11.42
C ARG A 140 -16.73 8.20 -10.35
N VAL A 141 -16.19 8.87 -9.34
CA VAL A 141 -15.74 8.20 -8.11
C VAL A 141 -16.98 7.79 -7.31
N TRP A 142 -17.12 6.50 -7.06
CA TRP A 142 -18.24 5.98 -6.27
C TRP A 142 -17.97 6.10 -4.77
N THR A 143 -16.80 5.63 -4.35
CA THR A 143 -16.39 5.61 -2.95
C THR A 143 -14.87 5.67 -2.88
N ASN A 144 -14.36 5.94 -1.69
CA ASN A 144 -12.94 5.85 -1.39
C ASN A 144 -12.71 5.14 -0.05
N GLU A 145 -11.48 4.71 0.17
CA GLU A 145 -11.00 4.26 1.46
C GLU A 145 -9.59 4.81 1.69
N MET A 146 -9.28 5.19 2.93
CA MET A 146 -7.94 5.58 3.33
C MET A 146 -7.27 4.41 4.05
N THR A 147 -5.97 4.26 3.85
CA THR A 147 -5.12 3.27 4.53
C THR A 147 -3.66 3.74 4.52
N GLY A 148 -2.68 2.85 4.67
CA GLY A 148 -1.28 3.21 4.73
C GLY A 148 -0.33 2.37 3.88
N VAL A 149 0.82 2.96 3.60
CA VAL A 149 2.00 2.31 3.01
C VAL A 149 3.21 2.61 3.89
N ILE A 150 4.08 1.63 4.05
CA ILE A 150 5.38 1.80 4.69
C ILE A 150 6.41 1.64 3.58
N GLU A 151 7.11 2.71 3.24
CA GLU A 151 8.20 2.69 2.27
C GLU A 151 9.43 3.36 2.87
N ASN A 152 10.56 2.65 2.87
CA ASN A 152 11.84 3.19 3.30
C ASN A 152 13.00 2.39 2.68
N PRO A 153 14.26 2.75 2.95
CA PRO A 153 15.41 2.02 2.41
C PRO A 153 15.49 0.53 2.80
N LYS A 154 14.70 0.06 3.78
CA LYS A 154 14.69 -1.32 4.26
C LYS A 154 13.55 -2.15 3.70
N ASN A 155 12.40 -1.56 3.42
CA ASN A 155 11.25 -2.27 2.87
C ASN A 155 10.22 -1.38 2.17
N LEU A 156 9.37 -2.02 1.38
CA LEU A 156 8.09 -1.49 0.96
C LEU A 156 6.98 -2.49 1.33
N TRP A 157 6.01 -2.07 2.13
CA TRP A 157 4.81 -2.80 2.49
C TRP A 157 3.59 -1.93 2.20
N LEU A 158 2.61 -2.47 1.49
CA LEU A 158 1.44 -1.73 1.02
C LEU A 158 0.16 -2.42 1.50
N HIS A 159 -0.73 -1.69 2.19
CA HIS A 159 -2.08 -2.21 2.44
C HIS A 159 -2.82 -2.38 1.10
N PRO A 160 -3.47 -3.54 0.85
CA PRO A 160 -4.34 -3.71 -0.30
C PRO A 160 -5.64 -2.91 -0.13
N PRO A 161 -6.37 -2.65 -1.24
CA PRO A 161 -7.73 -2.12 -1.14
C PRO A 161 -8.66 -3.14 -0.47
N ARG A 162 -9.70 -2.68 0.23
CA ARG A 162 -10.59 -3.53 1.06
C ARG A 162 -12.08 -3.20 0.94
N THR A 163 -12.47 -2.32 0.02
CA THR A 163 -13.87 -2.00 -0.20
C THR A 163 -14.57 -3.07 -1.07
N GLY A 164 -15.72 -3.55 -0.62
CA GLY A 164 -16.54 -4.49 -1.39
C GLY A 164 -15.84 -5.82 -1.65
N LEU A 165 -15.74 -6.21 -2.93
CA LEU A 165 -15.03 -7.41 -3.38
C LEU A 165 -13.60 -7.50 -2.83
N PHE A 166 -12.91 -6.36 -2.70
CA PHE A 166 -11.52 -6.31 -2.29
C PHE A 166 -11.31 -6.61 -0.80
N ALA A 167 -12.38 -6.66 0.01
CA ALA A 167 -12.30 -7.03 1.42
C ALA A 167 -11.68 -8.42 1.66
N VAL A 168 -11.79 -9.33 0.68
CA VAL A 168 -11.12 -10.65 0.72
C VAL A 168 -9.60 -10.52 0.84
N LEU A 169 -9.00 -9.42 0.37
CA LEU A 169 -7.55 -9.21 0.37
C LEU A 169 -6.96 -9.02 1.77
N GLU A 170 -7.78 -8.82 2.81
CA GLU A 170 -7.30 -8.88 4.19
C GLU A 170 -6.82 -10.30 4.57
N LEU A 171 -7.40 -11.34 3.94
CA LEU A 171 -7.01 -12.74 4.17
C LEU A 171 -5.80 -13.13 3.32
N ASP A 172 -5.35 -12.28 2.40
CA ASP A 172 -4.29 -12.58 1.46
C ASP A 172 -2.93 -12.05 1.93
N PRO A 173 -1.81 -12.54 1.38
CA PRO A 173 -0.52 -11.86 1.55
C PRO A 173 -0.61 -10.41 1.07
N PHE A 174 -0.13 -9.47 1.88
CA PHE A 174 -0.04 -8.08 1.44
C PHE A 174 1.17 -7.89 0.52
N PRO A 175 1.12 -6.95 -0.44
CA PRO A 175 2.29 -6.59 -1.22
C PRO A 175 3.41 -6.10 -0.30
N TYR A 176 4.46 -6.91 -0.17
CA TYR A 176 5.59 -6.66 0.73
C TYR A 176 6.89 -7.06 0.04
N VAL A 177 7.90 -6.20 0.11
CA VAL A 177 9.28 -6.45 -0.32
C VAL A 177 10.26 -5.97 0.74
N LYS A 178 11.32 -6.75 0.98
CA LYS A 178 12.37 -6.43 1.95
C LYS A 178 13.73 -6.31 1.25
N GLN A 179 14.43 -5.21 1.48
CA GLN A 179 15.74 -4.93 0.91
C GLN A 179 16.86 -5.60 1.72
N PRO A 180 17.98 -6.00 1.08
CA PRO A 180 18.25 -5.94 -0.37
C PRO A 180 17.55 -7.05 -1.16
N LEU A 181 16.92 -6.70 -2.28
CA LEU A 181 16.24 -7.66 -3.16
C LEU A 181 17.20 -8.40 -4.11
N HIS A 182 17.17 -9.72 -4.02
CA HIS A 182 17.85 -10.64 -4.93
C HIS A 182 17.05 -11.94 -5.03
N VAL A 183 17.19 -12.66 -6.15
CA VAL A 183 16.52 -13.96 -6.34
C VAL A 183 16.96 -14.93 -5.24
N GLY A 184 16.00 -15.59 -4.59
CA GLY A 184 16.22 -16.45 -3.43
C GLY A 184 15.97 -15.79 -2.07
N ALA A 185 15.99 -14.45 -1.99
CA ALA A 185 15.66 -13.74 -0.75
C ALA A 185 14.28 -14.13 -0.24
N SER A 186 14.16 -14.37 1.06
CA SER A 186 12.91 -14.82 1.70
C SER A 186 12.73 -14.18 3.06
N TRP A 187 11.48 -13.93 3.45
CA TRP A 187 11.12 -13.40 4.76
C TRP A 187 9.71 -13.87 5.14
N SER A 188 9.33 -13.64 6.40
CA SER A 188 7.98 -13.94 6.87
C SER A 188 7.32 -12.71 7.47
N TRP A 189 5.99 -12.73 7.49
CA TRP A 189 5.15 -11.70 8.08
C TRP A 189 3.92 -12.34 8.70
N LYS A 190 3.27 -11.65 9.64
CA LYS A 190 2.06 -12.15 10.30
C LYS A 190 1.01 -11.04 10.35
N LEU A 191 -0.23 -11.43 10.11
CA LEU A 191 -1.39 -10.54 10.21
C LEU A 191 -2.47 -11.20 11.06
N ALA A 192 -2.93 -10.51 12.10
CA ALA A 192 -4.13 -10.92 12.82
C ALA A 192 -5.36 -10.22 12.22
N PHE A 193 -6.43 -10.97 12.00
CA PHE A 193 -7.68 -10.46 11.42
C PHE A 193 -8.89 -11.10 12.12
N GLY A 194 -10.07 -10.48 11.99
CA GLY A 194 -11.30 -10.93 12.66
C GLY A 194 -12.45 -11.23 11.70
N ASP A 195 -13.50 -11.84 12.22
CA ASP A 195 -14.71 -12.21 11.48
C ASP A 195 -15.56 -11.04 10.95
N HIS A 196 -15.15 -9.79 11.17
CA HIS A 196 -15.69 -8.63 10.44
C HIS A 196 -15.30 -8.63 8.94
N TRP A 197 -14.28 -9.41 8.56
CA TRP A 197 -13.90 -9.67 7.17
C TRP A 197 -14.59 -10.91 6.57
N ALA A 198 -15.48 -11.56 7.33
CA ALA A 198 -16.22 -12.71 6.85
C ALA A 198 -17.34 -12.29 5.89
N ASP A 199 -17.44 -12.96 4.74
CA ASP A 199 -18.49 -12.70 3.77
C ASP A 199 -18.88 -14.01 3.05
N LYS A 200 -20.16 -14.12 2.70
CA LYS A 200 -20.72 -15.28 2.00
C LYS A 200 -20.11 -15.50 0.61
N HIS A 201 -19.51 -14.48 0.00
CA HIS A 201 -18.93 -14.59 -1.33
C HIS A 201 -17.59 -15.33 -1.34
N TRP A 202 -16.86 -15.38 -0.21
CA TRP A 202 -15.59 -16.12 -0.10
C TRP A 202 -15.59 -17.12 1.06
N LEU A 203 -15.76 -16.65 2.30
CA LEU A 203 -15.72 -17.51 3.48
C LEU A 203 -16.38 -16.84 4.68
N VAL A 204 -17.22 -17.61 5.39
CA VAL A 204 -17.83 -17.20 6.65
C VAL A 204 -17.19 -17.97 7.81
N TRP A 205 -16.71 -17.24 8.83
CA TRP A 205 -16.20 -17.82 10.08
C TRP A 205 -16.58 -16.95 11.29
N LYS A 206 -16.12 -17.35 12.48
CA LYS A 206 -16.29 -16.59 13.73
C LYS A 206 -14.98 -16.42 14.47
N GLY A 207 -14.84 -15.27 15.14
CA GLY A 207 -13.69 -14.94 15.97
C GLY A 207 -12.45 -14.48 15.21
N LYS A 208 -11.32 -14.44 15.93
CA LYS A 208 -10.03 -13.97 15.43
C LYS A 208 -9.27 -15.09 14.74
N ASN A 209 -8.51 -14.74 13.72
CA ASN A 209 -7.57 -15.61 13.04
C ASN A 209 -6.23 -14.90 12.84
N LYS A 210 -5.24 -15.64 12.34
CA LYS A 210 -3.91 -15.11 12.08
C LYS A 210 -3.28 -15.80 10.88
N ASN A 211 -2.88 -15.01 9.90
CA ASN A 211 -2.04 -15.44 8.80
C ASN A 211 -0.58 -15.49 9.24
N VAL A 212 0.11 -16.55 8.83
CA VAL A 212 1.57 -16.58 8.73
C VAL A 212 1.90 -16.63 7.26
N THR A 213 2.57 -15.60 6.78
CA THR A 213 2.90 -15.44 5.37
C THR A 213 4.38 -15.66 5.14
N GLN A 214 4.71 -16.49 4.15
CA GLN A 214 6.07 -16.69 3.66
C GLN A 214 6.21 -15.99 2.31
N TYR A 215 7.28 -15.21 2.14
CA TYR A 215 7.61 -14.52 0.91
C TYR A 215 8.92 -15.05 0.36
N LYS A 216 9.03 -15.11 -0.96
CA LYS A 216 10.26 -15.44 -1.66
C LYS A 216 10.36 -14.68 -2.97
N VAL A 217 11.52 -14.07 -3.21
CA VAL A 217 11.87 -13.55 -4.54
C VAL A 217 12.21 -14.75 -5.43
N THR A 218 11.32 -15.07 -6.36
CA THR A 218 11.45 -16.27 -7.21
C THR A 218 12.16 -15.98 -8.52
N ASN A 219 12.09 -14.74 -9.01
CA ASN A 219 12.68 -14.38 -10.30
C ASN A 219 12.98 -12.87 -10.40
N LYS A 220 13.76 -12.50 -11.42
CA LYS A 220 13.89 -11.13 -11.92
C LYS A 220 13.74 -11.17 -13.45
N LEU A 221 12.68 -10.58 -13.97
CA LEU A 221 12.32 -10.69 -15.40
C LEU A 221 11.89 -9.35 -15.99
N LEU A 222 11.90 -9.27 -17.32
CA LEU A 222 11.34 -8.14 -18.05
C LEU A 222 9.83 -8.36 -18.24
N LEU A 223 9.01 -7.53 -17.59
CA LEU A 223 7.56 -7.56 -17.68
C LEU A 223 7.08 -6.51 -18.69
N ASN A 224 6.35 -6.94 -19.72
CA ASN A 224 5.64 -6.02 -20.60
C ASN A 224 4.39 -5.49 -19.89
N SER A 225 4.37 -4.19 -19.58
CA SER A 225 3.28 -3.52 -18.89
C SER A 225 2.73 -2.36 -19.72
N LYS A 226 1.69 -1.69 -19.22
CA LYS A 226 1.17 -0.45 -19.82
C LYS A 226 2.14 0.72 -19.74
N LEU A 227 3.10 0.66 -18.82
CA LEU A 227 4.20 1.63 -18.69
C LEU A 227 5.40 1.29 -19.60
N GLY A 228 5.28 0.26 -20.44
CA GLY A 228 6.38 -0.30 -21.22
C GLY A 228 7.01 -1.53 -20.57
N ALA A 229 8.17 -1.93 -21.09
CA ALA A 229 8.90 -3.08 -20.60
C ALA A 229 9.69 -2.71 -19.34
N LEU A 230 9.33 -3.31 -18.20
CA LEU A 230 9.92 -3.01 -16.89
C LEU A 230 10.63 -4.24 -16.32
N THR A 231 11.87 -4.08 -15.89
CA THR A 231 12.55 -5.13 -15.12
C THR A 231 11.93 -5.21 -13.74
N CYS A 232 11.32 -6.35 -13.42
CA CYS A 232 10.60 -6.59 -12.17
C CYS A 232 11.22 -7.77 -11.41
N TYR A 233 11.30 -7.63 -10.09
CA TYR A 233 11.40 -8.76 -9.18
C TYR A 233 10.03 -9.43 -9.07
N VAL A 234 10.00 -10.76 -9.12
CA VAL A 234 8.80 -11.56 -8.88
C VAL A 234 8.88 -12.08 -7.46
N VAL A 235 7.91 -11.69 -6.63
CA VAL A 235 7.80 -12.11 -5.24
C VAL A 235 6.57 -12.99 -5.10
N ALA A 236 6.81 -14.29 -4.90
CA ALA A 236 5.74 -15.22 -4.58
C ALA A 236 5.54 -15.27 -3.06
N SER A 237 4.30 -15.34 -2.65
CA SER A 237 3.94 -15.42 -1.23
C SER A 237 2.73 -16.30 -1.01
N GLU A 238 2.73 -16.98 0.14
CA GLU A 238 1.64 -17.84 0.59
C GLU A 238 1.36 -17.51 2.07
N ALA A 239 0.11 -17.18 2.36
CA ALA A 239 -0.37 -17.02 3.73
C ALA A 239 -1.11 -18.29 4.13
N THR A 240 -0.86 -18.76 5.34
CA THR A 240 -1.55 -19.92 5.91
C THR A 240 -2.15 -19.56 7.26
N SER A 241 -3.37 -20.01 7.50
CA SER A 241 -4.09 -19.86 8.76
C SER A 241 -4.94 -21.10 9.06
N ALA A 242 -5.72 -21.06 10.14
CA ALA A 242 -6.68 -22.12 10.43
C ALA A 242 -7.85 -22.17 9.43
N LEU A 243 -8.05 -21.12 8.62
CA LEU A 243 -9.11 -21.07 7.61
C LEU A 243 -8.71 -21.69 6.27
N GLY A 244 -7.41 -21.86 6.02
CA GLY A 244 -6.87 -22.34 4.74
C GLY A 244 -5.63 -21.54 4.32
N SER A 245 -5.34 -21.54 3.03
CA SER A 245 -4.22 -20.78 2.46
C SER A 245 -4.64 -19.91 1.28
N THR A 246 -3.90 -18.83 1.12
CA THR A 246 -4.06 -17.83 0.06
C THR A 246 -2.70 -17.45 -0.50
N LYS A 247 -2.65 -16.93 -1.73
CA LYS A 247 -1.39 -16.67 -2.43
C LYS A 247 -1.39 -15.32 -3.13
N LEU A 248 -0.21 -14.73 -3.25
CA LEU A 248 0.05 -13.56 -4.07
C LEU A 248 1.36 -13.74 -4.83
N VAL A 249 1.34 -13.45 -6.13
CA VAL A 249 2.53 -13.19 -6.94
C VAL A 249 2.57 -11.69 -7.26
N ALA A 250 3.53 -10.99 -6.64
CA ALA A 250 3.75 -9.57 -6.84
C ALA A 250 4.91 -9.32 -7.80
N TYR A 251 4.71 -8.44 -8.77
CA TYR A 251 5.73 -7.96 -9.70
C TYR A 251 6.14 -6.56 -9.28
N TYR A 252 7.35 -6.45 -8.72
CA TYR A 252 7.86 -5.20 -8.15
C TYR A 252 8.98 -4.62 -9.01
N ASN A 253 8.84 -3.35 -9.38
CA ASN A 253 9.86 -2.55 -10.03
C ASN A 253 10.38 -1.48 -9.05
N GLU A 254 11.69 -1.28 -9.02
CA GLU A 254 12.34 -0.39 -8.05
C GLU A 254 12.04 1.11 -8.26
N GLN A 255 11.50 1.50 -9.42
CA GLN A 255 11.19 2.89 -9.75
C GLN A 255 9.70 3.21 -9.63
N VAL A 256 8.82 2.26 -9.96
CA VAL A 256 7.36 2.49 -10.00
C VAL A 256 6.56 1.65 -9.00
N GLY A 257 7.20 0.79 -8.22
CA GLY A 257 6.52 -0.01 -7.20
C GLY A 257 5.90 -1.29 -7.74
N PHE A 258 4.73 -1.66 -7.22
CA PHE A 258 4.04 -2.87 -7.64
C PHE A 258 3.35 -2.66 -8.98
N VAL A 259 3.84 -3.36 -10.01
CA VAL A 259 3.33 -3.26 -11.39
C VAL A 259 2.16 -4.21 -11.61
N LYS A 260 2.18 -5.38 -10.95
CA LYS A 260 1.12 -6.39 -11.02
C LYS A 260 1.04 -7.16 -9.71
N LEU A 261 -0.17 -7.43 -9.25
CA LEU A 261 -0.46 -8.23 -8.06
C LEU A 261 -1.47 -9.30 -8.46
N ALA A 262 -1.07 -10.57 -8.47
CA ALA A 262 -1.91 -11.69 -8.86
C ALA A 262 -2.22 -12.58 -7.66
N TYR A 263 -3.46 -12.50 -7.18
CA TYR A 263 -3.96 -13.18 -6.00
C TYR A 263 -4.68 -14.50 -6.33
N THR A 264 -4.55 -15.46 -5.43
CA THR A 264 -5.42 -16.62 -5.30
C THR A 264 -6.03 -16.59 -3.91
N ASN A 265 -7.33 -16.31 -3.86
CA ASN A 265 -8.07 -16.03 -2.64
C ASN A 265 -8.44 -17.33 -1.92
N ILE A 266 -9.00 -17.20 -0.71
CA ILE A 266 -9.31 -18.34 0.17
C ILE A 266 -10.31 -19.33 -0.44
N ASP A 267 -11.23 -18.85 -1.27
CA ASP A 267 -12.25 -19.63 -1.98
C ASP A 267 -11.76 -20.15 -3.34
N GLN A 268 -10.48 -19.97 -3.67
CA GLN A 268 -9.86 -20.26 -4.97
C GLN A 268 -10.28 -19.32 -6.11
N SER A 269 -11.02 -18.25 -5.84
CA SER A 269 -11.19 -17.17 -6.80
C SER A 269 -9.85 -16.47 -7.08
N SER A 270 -9.75 -15.79 -8.22
CA SER A 270 -8.55 -15.06 -8.61
C SER A 270 -8.85 -13.57 -8.75
N LEU A 271 -7.92 -12.74 -8.28
CA LEU A 271 -7.96 -11.30 -8.47
C LEU A 271 -6.58 -10.85 -8.97
N THR A 272 -6.54 -10.10 -10.07
CA THR A 272 -5.31 -9.45 -10.53
C THR A 272 -5.50 -7.95 -10.51
N LEU A 273 -4.57 -7.21 -9.91
CA LEU A 273 -4.42 -5.76 -10.06
C LEU A 273 -3.24 -5.48 -10.99
N GLU A 274 -3.42 -4.64 -12.01
CA GLU A 274 -2.33 -4.26 -12.94
C GLU A 274 -2.21 -2.73 -13.05
N LEU A 275 -1.01 -2.22 -12.83
CA LEU A 275 -0.69 -0.80 -12.92
C LEU A 275 -0.81 -0.32 -14.38
N GLN A 276 -1.69 0.65 -14.60
CA GLN A 276 -1.98 1.22 -15.91
C GLN A 276 -1.19 2.51 -16.15
N ARG A 277 -1.09 3.37 -15.14
CA ARG A 277 -0.40 4.66 -15.23
C ARG A 277 0.05 5.16 -13.85
N VAL A 278 1.09 5.99 -13.85
CA VAL A 278 1.58 6.76 -12.69
C VAL A 278 1.58 8.23 -13.08
N GLU A 279 1.06 9.08 -12.21
CA GLU A 279 0.92 10.53 -12.37
C GLU A 279 1.57 11.26 -11.19
#